data_AF-A0A7Y8FWL6-F1
#
_entry.id   AF-A0A7Y8FWL6-F1
#
_cell.length_a   1.000
_cell.length_b   1.000
_cell.length_c   1.000
_cell.angle_alpha   90.00
_cell.angle_beta   90.00
_cell.angle_gamma   90.00
#
_symmetry.space_group_name_H-M   'P 1'
#
loop_
_entity.id
_entity.type
_entity.pdbx_description
1 polymer ?
#
loop_
_entity_poly.entity_id
_entity_poly.type
_entity_poly.pdbx_seq_one_letter_code
_entity_poly.pdbx_strand_id
1 'polypeptide(L)'
;LRDVSHELRSPLARLRIALALAERASPEERERLWPRLTRECDRLEALISEILVLARVDADNASAEDVDLTPLLRTLQKDAQLSAPEQMVQLSAEPELHLKGWPTMIERAVDNLLRNAQRFNPVGQPIELSARHQGERILISVRDHGPGVEAEHLSQLGEPFYR
;
A
#
# COMPACT_ATOMS: atom_id res chain seq x y z
N LEU A 1 7.93 -17.78 -3.71
CA LEU A 1 7.19 -18.80 -2.90
C LEU A 1 7.87 -19.12 -1.56
N ARG A 2 9.20 -19.31 -1.52
CA ARG A 2 9.92 -19.59 -0.27
C ARG A 2 9.85 -18.41 0.71
N ASP A 3 9.97 -17.18 0.20
CA ASP A 3 9.90 -15.95 1.00
C ASP A 3 8.50 -15.69 1.58
N VAL A 4 7.46 -15.96 0.78
CA VAL A 4 6.05 -15.93 1.21
C VAL A 4 5.81 -16.80 2.44
N SER A 5 6.36 -18.03 2.43
CA SER A 5 6.21 -18.97 3.54
C SER A 5 6.93 -18.50 4.81
N HIS A 6 8.08 -17.83 4.67
CA HIS A 6 8.82 -17.26 5.80
C HIS A 6 8.09 -16.05 6.39
N GLU A 7 7.56 -15.18 5.54
CA GLU A 7 6.82 -13.98 5.92
C GLU A 7 5.49 -14.27 6.62
N LEU A 8 4.79 -15.36 6.25
CA LEU A 8 3.57 -15.80 6.96
C LEU A 8 3.87 -16.50 8.29
N ARG A 9 4.97 -17.26 8.38
CA ARG A 9 5.33 -17.99 9.62
C ARG A 9 5.64 -17.06 10.77
N SER A 10 6.25 -15.90 10.50
CA SER A 10 6.65 -14.91 11.50
C SER A 10 5.47 -14.33 12.30
N PRO A 11 4.44 -13.70 11.69
CA PRO A 11 3.24 -13.24 12.40
C PRO A 11 2.45 -14.39 13.02
N LEU A 12 2.34 -15.54 12.34
CA LEU A 12 1.69 -16.71 12.92
C LEU A 12 2.37 -17.20 14.21
N ALA A 13 3.70 -17.23 14.25
CA ALA A 13 4.45 -17.59 15.44
C ALA A 13 4.22 -16.58 16.58
N ARG A 14 4.22 -15.28 16.28
CA ARG A 14 3.91 -14.24 17.27
C ARG A 14 2.48 -14.35 17.80
N LEU A 15 1.51 -14.65 16.93
CA LEU A 15 0.12 -14.88 17.31
C LEU A 15 0.01 -16.09 18.26
N ARG A 16 0.68 -17.20 17.96
CA ARG A 16 0.71 -18.39 18.82
C ARG A 16 1.31 -18.11 20.19
N ILE A 17 2.38 -17.32 20.26
CA ILE A 17 2.99 -16.90 21.53
C ILE A 17 2.02 -16.01 22.31
N ALA A 18 1.39 -15.03 21.66
CA ALA A 18 0.42 -14.15 22.31
C ALA A 18 -0.81 -14.91 22.84
N LEU A 19 -1.30 -15.92 22.11
CA LEU A 19 -2.39 -16.80 22.57
C LEU A 19 -1.96 -17.63 23.79
N ALA A 20 -0.77 -18.23 23.78
CA ALA A 20 -0.26 -19.02 24.91
C ALA A 20 -0.06 -18.16 26.18
N LEU A 21 0.33 -16.89 26.02
CA LEU A 21 0.40 -15.93 27.12
C LEU A 21 -1.00 -15.56 27.62
N ALA A 22 -1.97 -15.34 26.71
CA ALA A 22 -3.35 -14.99 27.05
C ALA A 22 -4.10 -16.09 27.83
N GLU A 23 -3.79 -17.36 27.58
CA GLU A 23 -4.33 -18.51 28.32
C GLU A 23 -3.97 -18.49 29.81
N ARG A 24 -2.78 -17.98 30.14
CA ARG A 24 -2.25 -17.94 31.52
C ARG A 24 -2.38 -16.58 32.20
N ALA A 25 -2.83 -15.57 31.46
CA ALA A 25 -2.96 -14.19 31.93
C ALA A 25 -4.25 -13.95 32.73
N SER A 26 -4.18 -12.99 33.65
CA SER A 26 -5.37 -12.43 34.30
C SER A 26 -6.27 -11.71 33.27
N PRO A 27 -7.55 -11.42 33.61
CA PRO A 27 -8.43 -10.65 32.72
C PRO A 27 -7.84 -9.31 32.26
N GLU A 28 -7.19 -8.57 33.17
CA GLU A 28 -6.57 -7.27 32.89
C GLU A 28 -5.33 -7.41 31.99
N GLU A 29 -4.54 -8.49 32.16
CA GLU A 29 -3.40 -8.78 31.28
C GLU A 29 -3.86 -9.21 29.89
N ARG A 30 -4.97 -9.96 29.81
CA ARG A 30 -5.57 -10.40 28.55
C ARG A 30 -6.10 -9.23 27.74
N GLU A 31 -6.75 -8.25 28.37
CA GLU A 31 -7.16 -7.01 27.70
C GLU A 31 -5.98 -6.27 27.06
N ARG A 32 -4.81 -6.29 27.71
CA ARG A 32 -3.59 -5.68 27.14
C ARG A 32 -3.00 -6.48 25.96
N LEU A 33 -3.28 -7.78 25.89
CA LEU A 33 -2.83 -8.66 24.80
C LEU A 33 -3.75 -8.61 23.57
N TRP A 34 -5.04 -8.27 23.76
CA TRP A 34 -6.02 -8.25 22.67
C TRP A 34 -5.63 -7.34 21.49
N PRO A 35 -5.18 -6.09 21.69
CA PRO A 35 -4.73 -5.24 20.59
C PRO A 35 -3.52 -5.79 19.84
N ARG A 36 -2.71 -6.63 20.48
CA ARG A 36 -1.56 -7.28 19.85
C ARG A 36 -2.01 -8.46 18.98
N LEU A 37 -2.96 -9.26 19.46
CA LEU A 37 -3.56 -10.36 18.68
C LEU A 37 -4.25 -9.83 17.43
N THR A 38 -5.09 -8.80 17.56
CA THR A 38 -5.77 -8.16 16.42
C THR A 38 -4.75 -7.67 15.39
N ARG A 39 -3.70 -6.96 15.81
CA ARG A 39 -2.64 -6.49 14.90
C ARG A 39 -1.93 -7.59 14.13
N GLU A 40 -1.69 -8.76 14.72
CA GLU A 40 -1.07 -9.88 14.00
C GLU A 40 -2.05 -10.55 13.02
N CYS A 41 -3.36 -10.58 13.33
CA CYS A 41 -4.40 -11.01 12.39
C CYS A 41 -4.50 -10.07 11.19
N ASP A 42 -4.59 -8.76 11.44
CA ASP A 42 -4.65 -7.75 10.37
C ASP A 42 -3.41 -7.83 9.47
N ARG A 43 -2.23 -8.09 10.06
CA ARG A 43 -0.99 -8.28 9.31
C ARG A 43 -1.01 -9.55 8.45
N LEU A 44 -1.58 -10.64 8.93
CA LEU A 44 -1.75 -11.87 8.15
C LEU A 44 -2.74 -11.66 7.00
N GLU A 45 -3.84 -10.94 7.23
CA GLU A 45 -4.84 -10.63 6.21
C GLU A 45 -4.27 -9.73 5.11
N ALA A 46 -3.48 -8.73 5.47
CA ALA A 46 -2.74 -7.89 4.52
C ALA A 46 -1.77 -8.72 3.67
N LEU A 47 -0.97 -9.59 4.29
CA LEU A 47 -0.05 -10.48 3.60
C LEU A 47 -0.75 -11.44 2.63
N ILE A 48 -1.88 -12.03 3.04
CA ILE A 48 -2.68 -12.90 2.18
C ILE A 48 -3.22 -12.11 0.98
N SER A 49 -3.72 -10.90 1.23
CA SER A 49 -4.21 -10.01 0.18
C SER A 49 -3.11 -9.66 -0.83
N GLU A 50 -1.90 -9.32 -0.37
CA GLU A 50 -0.73 -9.07 -1.23
C GLU A 50 -0.39 -10.30 -2.10
N ILE A 51 -0.40 -11.51 -1.52
CA ILE A 51 -0.11 -12.75 -2.26
C ILE A 51 -1.19 -13.02 -3.32
N LEU A 52 -2.46 -12.85 -2.98
CA LEU A 52 -3.57 -13.04 -3.91
C LEU A 52 -3.54 -12.00 -5.04
N VAL A 53 -3.10 -10.78 -4.75
CA VAL A 53 -2.88 -9.73 -5.76
C VAL A 53 -1.77 -10.15 -6.72
N LEU A 54 -0.62 -10.57 -6.22
CA LEU A 54 0.51 -11.04 -7.05
C LEU A 54 0.08 -12.22 -7.95
N ALA A 55 -0.60 -13.22 -7.37
CA ALA A 55 -1.08 -14.37 -8.12
C ALA A 55 -2.14 -14.01 -9.18
N ARG A 56 -2.88 -12.91 -8.98
CA ARG A 56 -3.90 -12.45 -9.93
C ARG A 56 -3.30 -11.59 -11.04
N VAL A 57 -2.25 -10.81 -10.77
CA VAL A 57 -1.50 -10.09 -11.81
C VAL A 57 -0.92 -11.07 -12.84
N ASP A 58 -0.45 -12.23 -12.39
CA ASP A 58 0.05 -13.30 -13.27
C ASP A 58 -1.07 -14.03 -14.06
N ALA A 59 -2.32 -13.93 -13.62
CA ALA A 59 -3.47 -14.64 -14.18
C ALA A 59 -4.44 -13.75 -14.98
N ASP A 60 -4.39 -12.44 -14.80
CA ASP A 60 -5.26 -11.48 -15.48
C ASP A 60 -4.84 -11.32 -16.95
N ASN A 61 -5.49 -12.09 -17.83
CA ASN A 61 -5.54 -11.86 -19.27
C ASN A 61 -6.43 -10.65 -19.64
N ALA A 62 -6.55 -9.65 -18.75
CA ALA A 62 -7.34 -8.46 -19.03
C ALA A 62 -6.76 -7.76 -20.26
N SER A 63 -7.63 -7.26 -21.14
CA SER A 63 -7.20 -6.46 -22.29
C SER A 63 -6.97 -5.02 -21.86
N ALA A 64 -5.95 -4.38 -22.44
CA ALA A 64 -5.78 -2.94 -22.28
C ALA A 64 -7.00 -2.18 -22.84
N GLU A 65 -7.53 -1.25 -22.08
CA GLU A 65 -8.65 -0.39 -22.43
C GLU A 65 -8.25 1.08 -22.41
N ASP A 66 -9.09 1.94 -22.97
CA ASP A 66 -8.86 3.38 -22.95
C ASP A 66 -9.22 3.93 -21.57
N VAL A 67 -8.23 4.50 -20.89
CA VAL A 67 -8.33 4.98 -19.51
C VAL A 67 -8.16 6.50 -19.50
N ASP A 68 -9.14 7.22 -18.96
CA ASP A 68 -8.96 8.61 -18.51
C ASP A 68 -8.40 8.59 -17.08
N LEU A 69 -7.16 9.03 -16.92
CA LEU A 69 -6.48 9.07 -15.63
C LEU A 69 -7.04 10.13 -14.70
N THR A 70 -7.61 11.21 -15.24
CA THR A 70 -8.08 12.35 -14.44
C THR A 70 -9.13 11.95 -13.39
N PRO A 71 -10.24 11.26 -13.76
CA PRO A 71 -11.22 10.79 -12.78
C PRO A 71 -10.65 9.71 -11.86
N LEU A 72 -9.80 8.81 -12.38
CA LEU A 72 -9.17 7.75 -11.58
C LEU A 72 -8.32 8.34 -10.45
N LEU A 73 -7.44 9.29 -10.75
CA LEU A 73 -6.58 9.93 -9.76
C LEU A 73 -7.37 10.79 -8.76
N ARG A 74 -8.50 11.38 -9.18
CA ARG A 74 -9.41 12.10 -8.27
C ARG A 74 -10.08 11.16 -7.27
N THR A 75 -10.49 9.97 -7.69
CA THR A 75 -11.05 8.96 -6.79
C THR A 75 -10.00 8.54 -5.76
N LEU A 76 -8.80 8.17 -6.23
CA LEU A 76 -7.70 7.78 -5.35
C LEU A 76 -7.29 8.87 -4.36
N GLN A 77 -7.25 10.13 -4.80
CA GLN A 77 -6.97 11.25 -3.91
C GLN A 77 -8.00 11.36 -2.78
N LYS A 78 -9.29 11.17 -3.09
CA LYS A 78 -10.36 11.20 -2.08
C LYS A 78 -10.26 10.04 -1.11
N ASP A 79 -10.04 8.83 -1.62
CA ASP A 79 -9.93 7.63 -0.78
C ASP A 79 -8.72 7.70 0.15
N ALA A 80 -7.58 8.17 -0.38
CA ALA A 80 -6.40 8.46 0.44
C ALA A 80 -6.72 9.50 1.51
N GLN A 81 -7.36 10.62 1.16
CA GLN A 81 -7.73 11.65 2.13
C GLN A 81 -8.69 11.14 3.23
N LEU A 82 -9.59 10.21 2.91
CA LEU A 82 -10.50 9.58 3.87
C LEU A 82 -9.78 8.59 4.81
N SER A 83 -8.81 7.85 4.28
CA SER A 83 -8.04 6.86 5.06
C SER A 83 -7.09 7.48 6.07
N ALA A 84 -6.57 8.67 5.81
CA ALA A 84 -5.69 9.44 6.70
C ALA A 84 -6.12 10.92 6.72
N PRO A 85 -7.17 11.28 7.48
CA PRO A 85 -7.73 12.63 7.51
C PRO A 85 -6.74 13.73 7.93
N GLU A 86 -5.72 13.37 8.69
CA GLU A 86 -4.65 14.25 9.16
C GLU A 86 -3.58 14.54 8.09
N GLN A 87 -3.54 13.76 7.00
CA GLN A 87 -2.62 13.93 5.88
C GLN A 87 -3.32 14.65 4.74
N MET A 88 -2.80 15.80 4.29
CA MET A 88 -3.35 16.50 3.14
C MET A 88 -2.84 15.88 1.85
N VAL A 89 -3.75 15.46 0.95
CA VAL A 89 -3.38 14.95 -0.38
C VAL A 89 -3.75 15.97 -1.44
N GLN A 90 -2.74 16.54 -2.10
CA GLN A 90 -2.90 17.51 -3.19
C GLN A 90 -2.82 16.82 -4.55
N LEU A 91 -3.79 17.06 -5.42
CA LEU A 91 -3.81 16.53 -6.79
C LEU A 91 -3.55 17.64 -7.81
N SER A 92 -2.51 17.46 -8.63
CA SER A 92 -2.21 18.29 -9.81
C SER A 92 -2.14 17.41 -11.06
N ALA A 93 -3.24 17.34 -11.81
CA ALA A 93 -3.31 16.56 -13.05
C ALA A 93 -3.57 17.50 -14.23
N GLU A 94 -2.81 17.32 -15.31
CA GLU A 94 -3.15 17.89 -16.62
C GLU A 94 -4.52 17.36 -17.08
N PRO A 95 -5.30 18.17 -17.84
CA PRO A 95 -6.56 17.70 -18.40
C PRO A 95 -6.32 16.65 -19.50
N GLU A 96 -7.32 15.82 -19.75
CA GLU A 96 -7.37 14.88 -20.89
C GLU A 96 -6.23 13.85 -20.96
N LEU A 97 -5.73 13.42 -19.79
CA LEU A 97 -4.72 12.36 -19.69
C LEU A 97 -5.30 10.98 -20.01
N HIS A 98 -5.24 10.60 -21.28
CA HIS A 98 -5.73 9.31 -21.78
C HIS A 98 -4.59 8.34 -22.12
N LEU A 99 -4.75 7.07 -21.79
CA LEU A 99 -3.84 6.01 -22.24
C LEU A 99 -4.55 4.67 -22.46
N LYS A 100 -3.94 3.80 -23.26
CA LYS A 100 -4.31 2.37 -23.36
C LYS A 100 -3.64 1.59 -22.23
N GLY A 101 -4.39 1.07 -21.27
CA GLY A 101 -3.83 0.35 -20.13
C GLY A 101 -4.85 -0.46 -19.33
N TRP A 102 -4.45 -0.88 -18.14
CA TRP A 102 -5.28 -1.67 -17.21
C TRP A 102 -5.64 -0.80 -16.01
N PRO A 103 -6.83 -0.18 -15.98
CA PRO A 103 -7.15 0.80 -14.93
C PRO A 103 -7.08 0.19 -13.53
N THR A 104 -7.47 -1.06 -13.33
CA THR A 104 -7.34 -1.74 -12.03
C THR A 104 -5.88 -1.91 -11.57
N MET A 105 -4.95 -2.13 -12.50
CA MET A 105 -3.52 -2.21 -12.17
C MET A 105 -2.93 -0.82 -11.88
N ILE A 106 -3.33 0.19 -12.65
CA ILE A 106 -2.92 1.59 -12.43
C ILE A 106 -3.43 2.08 -11.08
N GLU A 107 -4.71 1.83 -10.78
CA GLU A 107 -5.35 2.18 -9.52
C GLU A 107 -4.57 1.59 -8.35
N ARG A 108 -4.29 0.29 -8.39
CA ARG A 108 -3.51 -0.42 -7.37
C ARG A 108 -2.09 0.14 -7.22
N ALA A 109 -1.41 0.42 -8.33
CA ALA A 109 -0.05 0.94 -8.29
C ALA A 109 0.00 2.30 -7.58
N VAL A 110 -0.90 3.22 -7.95
CA VAL A 110 -0.96 4.57 -7.36
C VAL A 110 -1.42 4.51 -5.90
N ASP A 111 -2.43 3.72 -5.60
CA ASP A 111 -2.93 3.47 -4.24
C ASP A 111 -1.84 2.91 -3.31
N ASN A 112 -1.00 1.99 -3.81
CA ASN A 112 0.16 1.49 -3.06
C ASN A 112 1.18 2.60 -2.76
N LEU A 113 1.47 3.45 -3.74
CA LEU A 113 2.36 4.60 -3.54
C LEU A 113 1.78 5.60 -2.53
N LEU A 114 0.46 5.87 -2.58
CA LEU A 114 -0.23 6.76 -1.64
C LEU A 114 -0.20 6.22 -0.21
N ARG A 115 -0.43 4.92 0.00
CA ARG A 115 -0.28 4.29 1.32
C ARG A 115 1.13 4.42 1.87
N ASN A 116 2.14 4.18 1.03
CA ASN A 116 3.53 4.34 1.42
C ASN A 116 3.82 5.80 1.81
N ALA A 117 3.37 6.75 1.00
CA ALA A 117 3.48 8.17 1.31
C ALA A 117 2.82 8.50 2.65
N GLN A 118 1.58 8.10 2.90
CA GLN A 118 0.88 8.34 4.17
C GLN A 118 1.60 7.78 5.39
N ARG A 119 2.26 6.62 5.23
CA ARG A 119 2.99 5.96 6.31
C ARG A 119 4.24 6.73 6.73
N PHE A 120 4.95 7.35 5.79
CA PHE A 120 6.25 7.97 6.03
C PHE A 120 6.24 9.51 6.02
N ASN A 121 5.18 10.12 5.50
CA ASN A 121 5.06 11.58 5.39
C ASN A 121 4.93 12.23 6.77
N PRO A 122 5.73 13.27 7.07
CA PRO A 122 5.63 13.99 8.33
C PRO A 122 4.31 14.76 8.43
N VAL A 123 3.78 14.87 9.65
CA VAL A 123 2.56 15.63 9.92
C VAL A 123 2.74 17.10 9.49
N GLY A 124 1.75 17.62 8.77
CA GLY A 124 1.73 19.02 8.33
C GLY A 124 2.38 19.29 6.97
N GLN A 125 3.00 18.30 6.33
CA GLN A 125 3.42 18.39 4.92
C GLN A 125 2.37 17.74 4.01
N PRO A 126 2.09 18.29 2.82
CA PRO A 126 1.17 17.66 1.89
C PRO A 126 1.83 16.49 1.16
N ILE A 127 1.05 15.46 0.88
CA ILE A 127 1.38 14.45 -0.12
C ILE A 127 0.96 15.00 -1.48
N GLU A 128 1.88 15.01 -2.43
CA GLU A 128 1.66 15.56 -3.77
C GLU A 128 1.46 14.43 -4.78
N LEU A 129 0.23 14.28 -5.26
CA LEU A 129 -0.11 13.42 -6.38
C LEU A 129 -0.17 14.27 -7.65
N SER A 130 0.65 13.95 -8.65
CA SER A 130 0.63 14.66 -9.92
C SER A 130 0.63 13.73 -11.12
N ALA A 131 0.03 14.19 -12.22
CA ALA A 131 0.07 13.51 -13.50
C ALA A 131 0.18 14.49 -14.65
N ARG A 132 1.08 14.21 -15.58
CA ARG A 132 1.34 15.06 -16.76
C ARG A 132 1.86 14.27 -17.93
N HIS A 133 1.71 14.81 -19.13
CA HIS A 133 2.42 14.31 -20.30
C HIS A 133 3.93 14.54 -20.16
N GLN A 134 4.69 13.54 -20.58
CA GLN A 134 6.14 13.56 -20.68
C GLN A 134 6.54 12.92 -22.02
N GLY A 135 6.45 13.71 -23.09
CA GLY A 135 6.57 13.21 -24.45
C GLY A 135 5.43 12.22 -24.77
N GLU A 136 5.79 11.04 -25.27
CA GLU A 136 4.86 9.95 -25.61
C GLU A 136 4.34 9.16 -24.40
N ARG A 137 4.70 9.58 -23.18
CA ARG A 137 4.32 8.89 -21.94
C ARG A 137 3.54 9.83 -21.03
N ILE A 138 2.83 9.23 -20.08
CA ILE A 138 2.26 9.95 -18.95
C ILE A 138 3.10 9.62 -17.73
N LEU A 139 3.56 10.66 -17.04
CA LEU A 139 4.27 10.53 -15.77
C LEU A 139 3.27 10.78 -14.64
N ILE A 140 3.03 9.75 -13.84
CA ILE A 140 2.32 9.85 -12.57
C ILE A 140 3.37 9.87 -11.46
N SER A 141 3.28 10.83 -10.55
CA SER A 141 4.21 11.01 -9.45
C SER A 141 3.46 11.14 -8.14
N VAL A 142 3.87 10.38 -7.13
CA VAL A 142 3.48 10.56 -5.72
C VAL A 142 4.72 11.01 -4.98
N ARG A 143 4.64 12.15 -4.29
CA ARG A 143 5.73 12.70 -3.48
C ARG A 143 5.25 12.86 -2.04
N ASP A 144 6.00 12.26 -1.13
CA ASP A 144 5.99 12.56 0.29
C ASP A 144 7.25 13.33 0.70
N HIS A 145 7.25 13.81 1.93
CA HIS A 145 8.36 14.55 2.55
C HIS A 145 8.96 13.77 3.73
N GLY A 146 8.88 12.44 3.68
CA GLY A 146 9.45 11.53 4.66
C GLY A 146 10.98 11.51 4.65
N PRO A 147 11.60 10.63 5.47
CA PRO A 147 13.05 10.52 5.57
C PRO A 147 13.72 10.03 4.27
N GLY A 148 12.94 9.59 3.28
CA GLY A 148 13.44 8.96 2.07
C GLY A 148 13.91 7.53 2.29
N VAL A 149 14.60 6.99 1.30
CA VAL A 149 15.16 5.64 1.32
C VAL A 149 16.64 5.72 0.99
N GLU A 150 17.47 5.02 1.78
CA GLU A 150 18.90 4.91 1.52
C GLU A 150 19.17 4.28 0.15
N ALA A 151 20.21 4.76 -0.53
CA ALA A 151 20.49 4.39 -1.92
C ALA A 151 20.66 2.87 -2.13
N GLU A 152 21.17 2.17 -1.13
CA GLU A 152 21.40 0.72 -1.12
C GLU A 152 20.09 -0.09 -1.20
N HIS A 153 18.98 0.49 -0.77
CA HIS A 153 17.68 -0.17 -0.70
C HIS A 153 16.79 0.13 -1.92
N LEU A 154 17.12 1.16 -2.73
CA LEU A 154 16.28 1.64 -3.84
C LEU A 154 15.97 0.55 -4.88
N SER A 155 16.96 -0.28 -5.23
CA SER A 155 16.77 -1.35 -6.21
C SER A 155 15.89 -2.50 -5.72
N GLN A 156 15.69 -2.62 -4.40
CA GLN A 156 14.96 -3.71 -3.76
C GLN A 156 13.52 -3.33 -3.40
N LEU A 157 13.16 -2.04 -3.45
CA LEU A 157 11.81 -1.56 -3.09
C LEU A 157 10.67 -2.20 -3.91
N GLY A 158 10.97 -2.64 -5.14
CA GLY A 158 10.00 -3.33 -6.01
C GLY A 158 9.92 -4.84 -5.75
N GLU A 159 10.80 -5.41 -4.92
CA GLU A 159 10.79 -6.83 -4.63
C GLU A 159 9.66 -7.17 -3.65
N PRO A 160 8.90 -8.25 -3.90
CA PRO A 160 7.89 -8.71 -2.96
C PRO A 160 8.48 -8.92 -1.55
N PHE A 161 7.77 -8.45 -0.53
CA PHE A 161 8.10 -8.61 0.90
C PHE A 161 9.33 -7.84 1.40
N TYR A 162 9.91 -6.97 0.58
CA TYR A 162 10.94 -6.04 1.02
C TYR A 162 10.34 -4.93 1.91
N ARG A 163 10.94 -4.62 3.06
CA ARG A 163 10.39 -3.70 4.07
C ARG A 163 11.47 -2.92 4.82
#